data_AF-A0A4Q2YVE6-F1
#
_entry.id   AF-A0A4Q2YVE6-F1
#
_cell.length_a   1.000
_cell.length_b   1.000
_cell.length_c   1.000
_cell.angle_alpha   90.00
_cell.angle_beta   90.00
_cell.angle_gamma   90.00
#
_symmetry.space_group_name_H-M   'P 1'
#
loop_
_entity.id
_entity.type
_entity.pdbx_description
1 polymer ?
#
loop_
_entity_poly.entity_id
_entity_poly.type
_entity_poly.pdbx_seq_one_letter_code
_entity_poly.pdbx_strand_id
1 'polypeptide(L)'
;MAVFDCRMIPLPSEVEVVEYFRWRAEDARRNCLNAHCYWTLRNKENSASAATEAIRYLAAAEKVDLLRREAGMEFEALPSWQRNGVGLREVEHEKAAVNPLTGEAVTAIRRSMEADFELPERAAYSSFISGLLQRQDMAGRVE
;
A
#
# COMPACT_ATOMS: atom_id res chain seq x y z
N MET A 1 -8.23 -18.90 15.14
CA MET A 1 -9.21 -18.07 14.42
C MET A 1 -8.76 -16.63 14.52
N ALA A 2 -8.61 -15.92 13.40
CA ALA A 2 -8.25 -14.49 13.40
C ALA A 2 -9.54 -13.65 13.45
N VAL A 3 -9.49 -12.47 14.09
CA VAL A 3 -10.61 -11.53 14.20
C VAL A 3 -10.15 -10.18 13.66
N PHE A 4 -10.99 -9.52 12.87
CA PHE A 4 -10.72 -8.21 12.27
C PHE A 4 -11.78 -7.20 12.72
N ASP A 5 -11.34 -6.00 13.09
CA ASP A 5 -12.22 -4.85 13.32
C ASP A 5 -12.55 -4.16 11.99
N CYS A 6 -13.73 -3.56 11.87
CA CYS A 6 -14.14 -2.81 10.69
C CYS A 6 -14.77 -1.46 11.07
N ARG A 7 -14.56 -0.46 10.23
CA ARG A 7 -15.10 0.89 10.42
C ARG A 7 -15.42 1.55 9.08
N MET A 8 -16.45 2.38 9.06
CA MET A 8 -16.79 3.22 7.91
C MET A 8 -16.22 4.61 8.11
N ILE A 9 -15.62 5.17 7.06
CA ILE A 9 -15.06 6.53 7.05
C ILE A 9 -15.69 7.26 5.86
N PRO A 10 -16.75 8.06 6.06
CA PRO A 10 -17.34 8.85 5.00
C PRO A 10 -16.41 10.02 4.65
N LEU A 11 -16.06 10.14 3.36
CA LEU A 11 -15.18 11.18 2.84
C LEU A 11 -15.97 11.99 1.78
N PRO A 12 -16.31 13.27 2.04
CA PRO A 12 -17.26 14.01 1.22
C PRO A 12 -16.72 14.51 -0.13
N SER A 13 -15.41 14.43 -0.39
CA SER A 13 -14.81 14.86 -1.65
C SER A 13 -13.66 13.95 -2.09
N GLU A 14 -13.34 13.99 -3.40
CA GLU A 14 -12.15 13.31 -3.95
C GLU A 14 -10.85 13.74 -3.24
N VAL A 15 -10.76 15.01 -2.83
CA VAL A 15 -9.60 15.54 -2.10
C VAL A 15 -9.40 14.79 -0.78
N GLU A 16 -10.47 14.56 -0.01
CA GLU A 16 -10.39 13.84 1.25
C GLU A 16 -10.10 12.35 1.05
N VAL A 17 -10.55 11.76 -0.06
CA VAL A 17 -10.18 10.39 -0.43
C VAL A 17 -8.67 10.30 -0.70
N VAL A 18 -8.12 11.22 -1.49
CA VAL A 18 -6.68 11.26 -1.79
C VAL A 18 -5.87 11.47 -0.51
N GLU A 19 -6.26 12.41 0.35
CA GLU A 19 -5.59 12.66 1.63
C GLU A 19 -5.67 11.46 2.58
N TYR A 20 -6.81 10.76 2.61
CA TYR A 20 -6.95 9.53 3.40
C TYR A 20 -5.94 8.47 2.96
N PHE A 21 -5.85 8.19 1.65
CA PHE A 21 -4.88 7.21 1.14
C PHE A 21 -3.45 7.66 1.38
N ARG A 22 -3.13 8.96 1.20
CA ARG A 22 -1.81 9.51 1.50
C ARG A 22 -1.41 9.29 2.95
N TRP A 23 -2.33 9.54 3.87
CA TRP A 23 -2.13 9.29 5.30
C TRP A 23 -1.93 7.80 5.62
N ARG A 24 -2.66 6.89 4.96
CA ARG A 24 -2.45 5.44 5.12
C ARG A 24 -1.07 5.01 4.59
N ALA A 25 -0.60 5.56 3.48
CA ALA A 25 0.74 5.28 2.96
C ALA A 25 1.85 5.77 3.90
N GLU A 26 1.69 6.97 4.49
CA GLU A 26 2.63 7.49 5.49
C GLU A 26 2.64 6.63 6.78
N ASP A 27 1.47 6.19 7.24
CA ASP A 27 1.34 5.28 8.36
C ASP A 27 2.03 3.92 8.10
N ALA A 28 1.85 3.35 6.91
CA ALA A 28 2.53 2.12 6.48
C ALA A 28 4.06 2.27 6.55
N ARG A 29 4.59 3.39 6.03
CA ARG A 29 6.02 3.68 6.04
C ARG A 29 6.58 3.83 7.45
N ARG A 30 5.86 4.53 8.33
CA ARG A 30 6.22 4.65 9.76
C ARG A 30 6.21 3.29 10.45
N ASN A 31 5.18 2.48 10.19
CA ASN A 31 5.05 1.15 10.78
C ASN A 31 6.17 0.21 10.31
N CYS A 32 6.52 0.27 9.02
CA CYS A 32 7.66 -0.45 8.45
C CYS A 32 8.97 -0.09 9.17
N LEU A 33 9.28 1.21 9.25
CA LEU A 33 10.50 1.68 9.92
C LEU A 33 10.55 1.25 11.39
N ASN A 34 9.45 1.42 12.12
CA ASN A 34 9.34 1.00 13.52
C ASN A 34 9.52 -0.52 13.68
N ALA A 35 8.86 -1.32 12.84
CA ALA A 35 8.92 -2.77 12.90
C ALA A 35 10.33 -3.28 12.64
N HIS A 36 11.01 -2.76 11.62
CA HIS A 36 12.40 -3.11 11.32
C HIS A 36 13.33 -2.75 12.49
N CYS A 37 13.19 -1.57 13.10
CA CYS A 37 14.00 -1.18 14.25
C CYS A 37 13.75 -2.12 15.43
N TYR A 38 12.47 -2.36 15.75
CA TYR A 38 12.06 -3.23 16.84
C TYR A 38 12.64 -4.64 16.67
N TRP A 39 12.44 -5.26 15.52
CA TRP A 39 12.91 -6.63 15.27
C TRP A 39 14.43 -6.72 15.19
N THR A 40 15.11 -5.69 14.69
CA THR A 40 16.58 -5.59 14.75
C THR A 40 17.07 -5.67 16.20
N LEU A 41 16.48 -4.89 17.11
CA LEU A 41 16.86 -4.91 18.53
C LEU A 41 16.48 -6.24 19.21
N ARG A 42 15.30 -6.79 18.91
CA ARG A 42 14.86 -8.09 19.42
C ARG A 42 15.78 -9.23 19.00
N ASN A 43 16.29 -9.21 17.78
CA ASN A 43 17.22 -10.22 17.27
C ASN A 43 18.62 -10.09 17.89
N LYS A 44 18.94 -8.93 18.49
CA LYS A 44 20.12 -8.71 19.34
C LYS A 44 19.85 -8.96 20.82
N GLU A 45 18.93 -9.87 21.13
CA GLU A 45 18.61 -10.33 22.48
C GLU A 45 18.01 -9.26 23.42
N ASN A 46 17.58 -8.11 22.90
CA ASN A 46 16.83 -7.15 23.71
C ASN A 46 15.46 -7.73 24.09
N SER A 47 15.01 -7.44 25.32
CA SER A 47 13.67 -7.77 25.75
C SER A 47 12.62 -6.96 24.98
N ALA A 48 11.36 -7.40 25.03
CA ALA A 48 10.24 -6.68 24.41
C ALA A 48 10.14 -5.22 24.89
N SER A 49 10.23 -5.03 26.21
CA SER A 49 10.15 -3.70 26.83
C SER A 49 11.36 -2.84 26.48
N ALA A 50 12.57 -3.40 26.52
CA ALA A 50 13.78 -2.67 26.18
C ALA A 50 13.77 -2.20 24.72
N ALA A 51 13.43 -3.08 23.77
CA ALA A 51 13.33 -2.73 22.36
C ALA A 51 12.25 -1.67 22.09
N THR A 52 11.12 -1.76 22.79
CA THR A 52 10.02 -0.79 22.66
C THR A 52 10.43 0.58 23.18
N GLU A 53 11.04 0.66 24.36
CA GLU A 53 11.49 1.94 24.92
C GLU A 53 12.62 2.56 24.12
N ALA A 54 13.55 1.76 23.62
CA ALA A 54 14.67 2.25 22.81
C ALA A 54 14.21 2.99 21.54
N ILE A 55 13.06 2.63 20.97
CA ILE A 55 12.55 3.25 19.72
C ILE A 55 11.39 4.22 19.94
N ARG A 56 10.82 4.29 21.16
CA ARG A 56 9.56 5.01 21.45
C ARG A 56 9.64 6.49 21.08
N TYR A 57 10.75 7.14 21.44
CA TYR A 57 10.93 8.59 21.28
C TYR A 57 11.87 8.98 20.14
N LEU A 58 12.37 8.00 19.38
CA LEU A 58 13.26 8.28 18.25
C LEU A 58 12.46 8.87 17.08
N ALA A 59 13.00 9.96 16.52
CA ALA A 59 12.58 10.52 15.25
C ALA A 59 12.86 9.54 14.09
N ALA A 60 12.24 9.79 12.94
CA ALA A 60 12.40 8.94 11.77
C ALA A 60 13.87 8.84 11.31
N ALA A 61 14.62 9.95 11.33
CA ALA A 61 16.03 9.95 10.97
C ALA A 61 16.87 9.08 11.94
N GLU A 62 16.64 9.22 13.25
CA GLU A 62 17.34 8.44 14.27
C GLU A 62 17.04 6.93 14.15
N LYS A 63 15.82 6.56 13.73
CA LYS A 63 15.46 5.17 13.45
C LYS A 63 16.17 4.62 12.21
N VAL A 64 16.29 5.41 11.15
CA VAL A 64 17.08 5.04 9.98
C VAL A 64 18.54 4.83 10.35
N ASP A 65 19.11 5.73 11.15
CA ASP A 65 20.50 5.61 11.62
C ASP A 65 20.69 4.40 12.54
N LEU A 66 19.71 4.08 13.39
CA LEU A 66 19.69 2.86 14.19
C LEU A 66 19.73 1.62 13.28
N LEU A 67 18.89 1.53 12.25
CA LEU A 67 18.90 0.39 11.34
C LEU A 67 20.24 0.22 10.64
N ARG A 68 20.83 1.32 10.17
CA ARG A 68 22.15 1.31 9.54
C ARG A 68 23.23 0.84 10.52
N ARG A 69 23.26 1.38 11.74
CA ARG A 69 24.26 1.02 12.75
C ARG A 69 24.10 -0.41 13.25
N GLU A 70 22.88 -0.83 13.54
CA GLU A 70 22.62 -2.10 14.21
C GLU A 70 22.59 -3.28 13.24
N ALA A 71 22.07 -3.10 12.03
CA ALA A 71 21.89 -4.18 11.06
C ALA A 71 22.58 -3.97 9.72
N GLY A 72 23.24 -2.83 9.49
CA GLY A 72 23.82 -2.50 8.19
C GLY A 72 22.76 -2.35 7.08
N MET A 73 21.50 -2.10 7.44
CA MET A 73 20.38 -2.01 6.49
C MET A 73 20.13 -0.56 6.07
N GLU A 74 20.04 -0.32 4.77
CA GLU A 74 19.53 0.94 4.22
C GLU A 74 18.02 0.89 4.07
N PHE A 75 17.30 1.76 4.77
CA PHE A 75 15.82 1.75 4.79
C PHE A 75 15.23 1.91 3.38
N GLU A 76 15.78 2.78 2.54
CA GLU A 76 15.26 2.99 1.17
C GLU A 76 15.52 1.81 0.22
N ALA A 77 16.45 0.91 0.57
CA ALA A 77 16.71 -0.30 -0.21
C ALA A 77 15.71 -1.44 0.10
N LEU A 78 14.84 -1.25 1.11
CA LEU A 78 13.80 -2.23 1.41
C LEU A 78 12.77 -2.30 0.27
N PRO A 79 12.19 -3.50 0.00
CA PRO A 79 11.15 -3.66 -1.01
C PRO A 79 10.02 -2.65 -0.84
N SER A 80 9.51 -2.09 -1.95
CA SER A 80 8.50 -1.02 -1.90
C SER A 80 7.25 -1.46 -1.13
N TRP A 81 6.76 -2.67 -1.35
CA TRP A 81 5.59 -3.19 -0.63
C TRP A 81 5.74 -3.21 0.89
N GLN A 82 6.96 -3.34 1.42
CA GLN A 82 7.18 -3.25 2.87
C GLN A 82 7.06 -1.81 3.34
N ARG A 83 7.58 -0.85 2.57
CA ARG A 83 7.59 0.58 2.93
C ARG A 83 6.24 1.25 2.69
N ASN A 84 5.57 0.91 1.59
CA ASN A 84 4.45 1.68 1.05
C ASN A 84 3.14 0.87 1.03
N GLY A 85 3.18 -0.43 1.36
CA GLY A 85 2.02 -1.32 1.28
C GLY A 85 1.76 -1.83 -0.14
N VAL A 86 0.60 -2.47 -0.32
CA VAL A 86 0.18 -3.10 -1.59
C VAL A 86 -1.15 -2.51 -2.02
N GLY A 87 -1.27 -2.16 -3.31
CA GLY A 87 -2.54 -1.74 -3.91
C GLY A 87 -3.26 -2.94 -4.50
N LEU A 88 -4.59 -3.02 -4.31
CA LEU A 88 -5.44 -3.98 -5.00
C LEU A 88 -6.43 -3.23 -5.88
N ARG A 89 -6.49 -3.56 -7.16
CA ARG A 89 -7.39 -2.89 -8.12
C ARG A 89 -7.97 -3.86 -9.13
N GLU A 90 -9.11 -3.49 -9.67
CA GLU A 90 -9.71 -4.17 -10.81
C GLU A 90 -9.01 -3.73 -12.10
N VAL A 91 -8.69 -4.68 -12.97
CA VAL A 91 -8.06 -4.47 -14.27
C VAL A 91 -8.87 -5.20 -15.33
N GLU A 92 -9.12 -4.52 -16.45
CA GLU A 92 -9.79 -5.10 -17.60
C GLU A 92 -8.77 -5.68 -18.58
N HIS A 93 -9.03 -6.92 -19.02
CA HIS A 93 -8.23 -7.63 -19.99
C HIS A 93 -9.09 -7.98 -21.19
N GLU A 94 -8.54 -7.75 -22.38
CA GLU A 94 -9.05 -8.34 -23.60
C GLU A 94 -8.64 -9.80 -23.67
N LYS A 95 -9.62 -10.68 -23.86
CA LYS A 95 -9.39 -12.11 -24.03
C LYS A 95 -10.14 -12.61 -25.25
N ALA A 96 -9.44 -13.33 -26.12
CA ALA A 96 -10.08 -14.06 -27.20
C ALA A 96 -11.12 -15.04 -26.64
N ALA A 97 -12.32 -14.97 -27.16
CA ALA A 97 -13.46 -15.77 -26.75
C ALA A 97 -14.28 -16.19 -27.98
N VAL A 98 -15.26 -17.07 -27.75
CA VAL A 98 -16.20 -17.50 -28.79
C VAL A 98 -17.59 -17.10 -28.35
N ASN A 99 -18.35 -16.47 -29.23
CA ASN A 99 -19.74 -16.14 -28.96
C ASN A 99 -20.56 -17.44 -28.90
N PRO A 100 -21.21 -17.77 -27.77
CA PRO A 100 -21.92 -19.04 -27.61
C PRO A 100 -23.19 -19.13 -28.49
N LEU A 101 -23.69 -18.02 -29.02
CA LEU A 101 -24.88 -17.97 -29.88
C LEU A 101 -24.52 -18.07 -31.37
N THR A 102 -23.41 -17.45 -31.80
CA THR A 102 -23.01 -17.39 -33.22
C THR A 102 -21.83 -18.30 -33.58
N GLY A 103 -21.07 -18.77 -32.59
CA GLY A 103 -19.86 -19.56 -32.79
C GLY A 103 -18.65 -18.76 -33.29
N GLU A 104 -18.77 -17.44 -33.42
CA GLU A 104 -17.72 -16.58 -33.97
C GLU A 104 -16.67 -16.22 -32.91
N ALA A 105 -15.42 -16.05 -33.35
CA ALA A 105 -14.35 -15.52 -32.52
C ALA A 105 -14.62 -14.05 -32.21
N VAL A 106 -14.69 -13.70 -30.93
CA VAL A 106 -14.91 -12.35 -30.43
C VAL A 106 -13.86 -12.00 -29.39
N THR A 107 -13.57 -10.71 -29.24
CA THR A 107 -12.79 -10.23 -28.09
C THR A 107 -13.75 -9.95 -26.94
N ALA A 108 -13.58 -10.67 -25.84
CA ALA A 108 -14.36 -10.45 -24.63
C ALA A 108 -13.53 -9.68 -23.60
N ILE A 109 -14.17 -8.75 -22.90
CA ILE A 109 -13.57 -8.06 -21.75
C ILE A 109 -13.75 -8.95 -20.52
N ARG A 110 -12.67 -9.12 -19.74
CA ARG A 110 -12.66 -9.83 -18.47
C ARG A 110 -11.99 -8.96 -17.41
N ARG A 111 -12.64 -8.88 -16.25
CA ARG A 111 -12.12 -8.15 -15.10
C ARG A 111 -11.39 -9.10 -14.17
N SER A 112 -10.22 -8.68 -13.71
CA SER A 112 -9.42 -9.41 -12.72
C SER A 112 -8.99 -8.45 -11.61
N MET A 113 -8.77 -8.99 -10.40
CA MET A 113 -8.18 -8.22 -9.31
C MET A 113 -6.67 -8.42 -9.33
N GLU A 114 -5.92 -7.35 -9.51
CA GLU A 114 -4.46 -7.36 -9.54
C GLU A 114 -3.87 -6.66 -8.32
N ALA A 115 -2.76 -7.21 -7.83
CA ALA A 115 -1.96 -6.66 -6.75
C ALA A 115 -0.78 -5.86 -7.31
N ASP A 116 -0.63 -4.63 -6.84
CA ASP A 116 0.47 -3.73 -7.15
C ASP A 116 1.40 -3.59 -5.94
N PHE A 117 2.60 -4.14 -6.07
CA PHE A 117 3.64 -4.15 -5.03
C PHE A 117 4.58 -2.95 -5.13
N GLU A 118 4.47 -2.14 -6.18
CA GLU A 118 5.38 -1.02 -6.48
C GLU A 118 4.57 0.28 -6.57
N LEU A 119 3.94 0.65 -5.46
CA LEU A 119 3.17 1.88 -5.37
C LEU A 119 4.07 3.13 -5.48
N PRO A 120 3.62 4.18 -6.20
CA PRO A 120 4.33 5.45 -6.25
C PRO A 120 4.34 6.12 -4.87
N GLU A 121 5.27 7.06 -4.67
CA GLU A 121 5.44 7.75 -3.40
C GLU A 121 5.05 9.25 -3.48
N ARG A 122 4.68 9.83 -2.33
CA ARG A 122 4.46 11.28 -2.15
C ARG A 122 3.49 11.85 -3.18
N ALA A 123 3.86 12.93 -3.87
CA ALA A 123 3.00 13.59 -4.84
C ALA A 123 2.59 12.66 -6.00
N ALA A 124 3.46 11.74 -6.42
CA ALA A 124 3.12 10.76 -7.45
C ALA A 124 2.03 9.79 -6.98
N TYR A 125 2.02 9.46 -5.68
CA TYR A 125 0.94 8.69 -5.07
C TYR A 125 -0.40 9.44 -5.10
N SER A 126 -0.39 10.72 -4.75
CA SER A 126 -1.59 11.55 -4.83
C SER A 126 -2.14 11.60 -6.25
N SER A 127 -1.29 11.87 -7.24
CA SER A 127 -1.70 11.87 -8.66
C SER A 127 -2.22 10.51 -9.13
N PHE A 128 -1.60 9.41 -8.65
CA PHE A 128 -2.05 8.06 -8.94
C PHE A 128 -3.47 7.79 -8.42
N ILE A 129 -3.76 8.14 -7.16
CA ILE A 129 -5.09 7.96 -6.57
C ILE A 129 -6.12 8.85 -7.29
N SER A 130 -5.82 10.12 -7.55
CA SER A 130 -6.72 11.01 -8.31
C SER A 130 -7.05 10.43 -9.69
N GLY A 131 -6.06 9.87 -10.39
CA GLY A 131 -6.27 9.23 -11.69
C GLY A 131 -7.09 7.94 -11.61
N LEU A 132 -7.13 7.25 -10.47
CA LEU A 132 -8.04 6.13 -10.25
C LEU A 132 -9.48 6.60 -10.06
N LEU A 133 -9.69 7.64 -9.26
CA LEU A 133 -11.03 8.19 -9.00
C LEU A 133 -11.69 8.71 -10.29
N GLN A 134 -10.95 9.46 -11.11
CA GLN A 134 -11.45 9.97 -12.39
C GLN A 134 -11.88 8.85 -13.36
N ARG A 135 -11.17 7.71 -13.35
CA ARG A 135 -11.52 6.55 -14.18
C ARG A 135 -12.79 5.87 -13.70
N GLN A 136 -13.03 5.82 -12.38
CA GLN A 136 -14.25 5.26 -11.82
C GLN A 136 -15.47 6.15 -12.11
N ASP A 137 -15.34 7.47 -11.99
CA ASP A 137 -16.40 8.42 -12.32
C ASP A 137 -16.81 8.34 -13.79
N MET A 138 -15.84 8.20 -14.69
CA MET A 138 -16.09 8.01 -16.12
C MET A 138 -16.76 6.67 -16.43
N ALA A 139 -16.43 5.60 -15.70
CA ALA A 139 -17.04 4.29 -15.87
C ALA A 139 -18.46 4.21 -15.27
N GLY A 140 -18.75 4.97 -14.21
CA GLY A 140 -20.06 5.04 -13.56
C GLY A 140 -21.06 6.00 -14.19
N ARG A 141 -20.62 6.87 -15.13
CA ARG A 141 -21.49 7.78 -15.91
C ARG A 141 -21.97 7.19 -17.24
N VAL A 142 -21.69 5.92 -17.49
CA VAL A 142 -22.26 5.18 -18.63
C VAL A 142 -23.56 4.51 -18.15
N GLU A 143 -24.62 5.31 -18.02
CA GLU A 143 -26.02 4.85 -18.00
C GLU A 143 -26.82 5.61 -19.06
#